data_AF-A0A945YKX6-F1
#
_entry.id   AF-A0A945YKX6-F1
#
_cell.length_a   1.000
_cell.length_b   1.000
_cell.length_c   1.000
_cell.angle_alpha   90.00
_cell.angle_beta   90.00
_cell.angle_gamma   90.00
#
_symmetry.space_group_name_H-M   'P 1'
#
loop_
_entity.id
_entity.type
_entity.pdbx_description
1 polymer ?
#
loop_
_entity_poly.entity_id
_entity_poly.type
_entity_poly.pdbx_seq_one_letter_code
_entity_poly.pdbx_strand_id
1 'polypeptide(L)'
;MITINPFSELSALIPPLAMQAYVILMVIFVAGGTILDMAHKKSAKYFFQNSQKAKKSATNEVSGSEKVSIAFKTATNEVLTSSEFCSTKRRIAHLLTMYGFLLFIITTVIMIFNYPTTTSNTPSILPLLWHLGAAMLCVGGYWFWFFIRVDVAAEGNKWYRVVRADLFVLSLLATCSFALIWSYLQACGIAGWQALFFGLFILSSTILFGGVLWSKFAHMFFKPAAAFQKRITKADGSRENLPAPADRPEQFGLGIKREAPRHY
;
A
#
# COMPACT_ATOMS: atom_id res chain seq x y z
N MET A 1 23.69 9.98 -10.60
CA MET A 1 22.23 9.84 -10.78
C MET A 1 21.54 9.34 -9.52
N ILE A 2 21.71 8.07 -9.12
CA ILE A 2 20.93 7.48 -8.01
C ILE A 2 21.19 8.09 -6.62
N THR A 3 22.30 8.80 -6.45
CA THR A 3 22.68 9.53 -5.23
C THR A 3 22.45 11.03 -5.32
N ILE A 4 21.92 11.52 -6.45
CA ILE A 4 21.59 12.94 -6.66
C ILE A 4 20.12 13.13 -6.29
N ASN A 5 19.81 14.19 -5.54
CA ASN A 5 18.44 14.54 -5.20
C ASN A 5 17.76 15.19 -6.42
N PRO A 6 16.78 14.53 -7.07
CA PRO A 6 16.15 15.08 -8.27
C PRO A 6 15.30 16.33 -7.97
N PHE A 7 14.84 16.49 -6.73
CA PHE A 7 14.01 17.62 -6.30
C PHE A 7 14.84 18.90 -6.06
N SER A 8 16.08 18.76 -5.61
CA SER A 8 16.98 19.92 -5.48
C SER A 8 17.31 20.51 -6.85
N GLU A 9 17.54 19.67 -7.86
CA GLU A 9 17.75 20.11 -9.25
C GLU A 9 16.49 20.73 -9.85
N LEU A 10 15.31 20.18 -9.53
CA LEU A 10 14.02 20.71 -9.97
C LEU A 10 13.76 22.13 -9.45
N SER A 11 14.39 22.52 -8.33
CA SER A 11 14.20 23.83 -7.70
C SER A 11 14.62 25.01 -8.57
N ALA A 12 15.47 24.78 -9.57
CA ALA A 12 15.84 25.78 -10.57
C ALA A 12 14.65 26.19 -11.47
N LEU A 13 13.64 25.32 -11.59
CA LEU A 13 12.43 25.54 -12.38
C LEU A 13 11.19 25.77 -11.52
N ILE A 14 11.04 24.98 -10.45
CA ILE A 14 9.85 24.98 -9.59
C ILE A 14 10.24 25.41 -8.18
N PRO A 15 9.68 26.52 -7.65
CA PRO A 15 10.02 26.97 -6.30
C PRO A 15 9.81 25.86 -5.25
N PRO A 16 10.70 25.73 -4.25
CA PRO A 16 10.53 24.81 -3.12
C PRO A 16 9.13 24.85 -2.48
N LEU A 17 8.59 26.05 -2.32
CA LEU A 17 7.26 26.26 -1.74
C LEU A 17 6.15 25.59 -2.56
N ALA A 18 6.26 25.59 -3.90
CA ALA A 18 5.28 24.94 -4.77
C ALA A 18 5.36 23.41 -4.64
N MET A 19 6.56 22.84 -4.54
CA MET A 19 6.75 21.40 -4.29
C MET A 19 6.18 20.98 -2.93
N GLN A 20 6.46 21.76 -1.89
CA GLN A 20 5.95 21.52 -0.54
C GLN A 20 4.42 21.62 -0.47
N ALA A 21 3.85 22.67 -1.08
CA ALA A 21 2.40 22.86 -1.15
C ALA A 21 1.72 21.70 -1.90
N TYR A 22 2.31 21.21 -3.00
CA TYR A 22 1.83 20.04 -3.71
C TYR A 22 1.79 18.79 -2.81
N VAL A 23 2.88 18.53 -2.06
CA VAL A 23 2.92 17.39 -1.12
C VAL A 23 1.85 17.53 -0.02
N ILE A 24 1.69 18.73 0.55
CA ILE A 24 0.65 18.99 1.57
C ILE A 24 -0.74 18.73 0.98
N LEU A 25 -1.00 19.19 -0.24
CA LEU A 25 -2.27 18.96 -0.93
C LEU A 25 -2.54 17.45 -1.13
N MET A 26 -1.52 16.67 -1.50
CA MET A 26 -1.67 15.21 -1.63
C MET A 26 -2.03 14.55 -0.29
N VAL A 27 -1.43 15.00 0.82
CA VAL A 27 -1.78 14.52 2.17
C VAL A 27 -3.24 14.84 2.51
N ILE A 28 -3.70 16.06 2.18
CA ILE A 28 -5.11 16.47 2.36
C ILE A 28 -6.04 15.57 1.54
N PHE A 29 -5.70 15.28 0.28
CA PHE A 29 -6.49 14.37 -0.56
C PHE A 29 -6.56 12.95 0.00
N VAL A 30 -5.47 12.43 0.56
CA VAL A 30 -5.48 11.10 1.21
C VAL A 30 -6.35 11.10 2.45
N ALA A 31 -6.19 12.09 3.32
CA ALA A 31 -6.97 12.20 4.55
C ALA A 31 -8.47 12.38 4.24
N GLY A 32 -8.81 13.38 3.42
CA GLY A 32 -10.17 13.67 3.01
C GLY A 32 -10.82 12.51 2.25
N GLY A 33 -10.10 11.92 1.28
CA GLY A 33 -10.57 10.77 0.52
C GLY A 33 -10.84 9.55 1.39
N THR A 34 -9.99 9.29 2.39
CA THR A 34 -10.19 8.16 3.34
C THR A 34 -11.39 8.40 4.26
N ILE A 35 -11.56 9.63 4.76
CA ILE A 35 -12.72 10.01 5.59
C ILE A 35 -14.02 9.88 4.78
N LEU A 36 -14.04 10.38 3.55
CA LEU A 36 -15.20 10.27 2.67
C LEU A 36 -15.50 8.81 2.29
N ASP A 37 -14.46 8.00 2.05
CA ASP A 37 -14.64 6.56 1.78
C ASP A 37 -15.30 5.84 2.96
N MET A 38 -14.83 6.14 4.18
CA MET A 38 -15.38 5.59 5.42
C MET A 38 -16.85 6.01 5.63
N ALA A 39 -17.17 7.27 5.36
CA ALA A 39 -18.52 7.81 5.46
C ALA A 39 -19.45 7.17 4.41
N HIS A 40 -19.00 7.11 3.14
CA HIS A 40 -19.76 6.57 2.02
C HIS A 40 -20.07 5.08 2.20
N LYS A 41 -19.05 4.28 2.58
CA LYS A 41 -19.20 2.83 2.80
C LYS A 41 -19.81 2.47 4.16
N LYS A 42 -20.03 3.46 5.03
CA LYS A 42 -20.48 3.27 6.43
C LYS A 42 -19.61 2.26 7.20
N SER A 43 -18.33 2.15 6.84
CA SER A 43 -17.44 1.09 7.37
C SER A 43 -17.21 1.25 8.87
N ALA A 44 -17.03 2.48 9.38
CA ALA A 44 -16.91 2.73 10.81
C ALA A 44 -18.17 2.27 11.59
N LYS A 45 -19.36 2.58 11.06
CA LYS A 45 -20.63 2.14 11.66
C LYS A 45 -20.72 0.61 11.67
N TYR A 46 -20.34 -0.03 10.57
CA TYR A 46 -20.29 -1.49 10.47
C TYR A 46 -19.34 -2.10 11.51
N PHE A 47 -18.09 -1.65 11.58
CA PHE A 47 -17.10 -2.20 12.52
C PHE A 47 -17.50 -1.98 13.98
N PHE A 48 -18.08 -0.83 14.32
CA PHE A 48 -18.58 -0.56 15.67
C PHE A 48 -19.74 -1.50 16.05
N GLN A 49 -20.72 -1.66 15.17
CA GLN A 49 -21.83 -2.59 15.39
C GLN A 49 -21.36 -4.04 15.47
N ASN A 50 -20.42 -4.45 14.62
CA ASN A 50 -19.85 -5.79 14.64
C ASN A 50 -19.07 -6.06 15.93
N SER A 51 -18.27 -5.08 16.39
CA SER A 51 -17.53 -5.18 17.66
C SER A 51 -18.47 -5.30 18.86
N GLN A 52 -19.57 -4.54 18.88
CA GLN A 52 -20.60 -4.68 19.93
C GLN A 52 -21.28 -6.05 19.90
N LYS A 53 -21.62 -6.57 18.72
CA LYS A 53 -22.21 -7.91 18.57
C LYS A 53 -21.23 -8.98 19.07
N ALA A 54 -19.97 -8.91 18.64
CA ALA A 54 -18.94 -9.84 19.08
C ALA A 54 -18.75 -9.81 20.61
N LYS A 55 -18.73 -8.62 21.21
CA LYS A 55 -18.64 -8.47 22.67
C LYS A 55 -19.82 -9.12 23.42
N LYS A 56 -21.04 -9.08 22.86
CA LYS A 56 -22.21 -9.75 23.45
C LYS A 56 -22.16 -11.27 23.32
N SER A 57 -21.45 -11.78 22.32
CA SER A 57 -21.26 -13.21 22.06
C SER A 57 -19.93 -13.74 22.62
N ALA A 58 -19.17 -12.92 23.36
CA ALA A 58 -17.91 -13.33 23.96
C ALA A 58 -18.17 -14.36 25.06
N THR A 59 -17.43 -15.45 25.02
CA THR A 59 -17.48 -16.51 26.04
C THR A 59 -16.38 -16.33 27.10
N ASN A 60 -15.33 -15.57 26.77
CA ASN A 60 -14.19 -15.30 27.63
C ASN A 60 -13.93 -13.80 27.73
N GLU A 61 -13.43 -13.33 28.88
CA GLU A 61 -12.89 -11.98 28.99
C GLU A 61 -11.44 -11.92 28.54
N VAL A 62 -11.12 -11.02 27.61
CA VAL A 62 -9.75 -10.75 27.18
C VAL A 62 -9.18 -9.62 28.04
N SER A 63 -8.16 -9.96 28.82
CA SER A 63 -7.49 -9.03 29.74
C SER A 63 -6.78 -7.89 28.99
N GLY A 64 -6.47 -6.80 29.69
CA GLY A 64 -5.74 -5.66 29.10
C GLY A 64 -4.36 -6.05 28.54
N SER A 65 -3.60 -6.88 29.26
CA SER A 65 -2.28 -7.37 28.83
C SER A 65 -2.38 -8.28 27.60
N GLU A 66 -3.41 -9.11 27.52
CA GLU A 66 -3.66 -9.96 26.36
C GLU A 66 -4.05 -9.14 25.12
N LYS A 67 -4.85 -8.08 25.28
CA LYS A 67 -5.14 -7.14 24.18
C LYS A 67 -3.87 -6.48 23.64
N VAL A 68 -2.95 -6.09 24.52
CA VAL A 68 -1.64 -5.53 24.13
C VAL A 68 -0.82 -6.57 23.38
N SER A 69 -0.76 -7.82 23.85
CA SER A 69 -0.07 -8.92 23.15
C SER A 69 -0.67 -9.17 21.77
N ILE A 70 -2.00 -9.15 21.64
CA ILE A 70 -2.71 -9.29 20.36
C ILE A 70 -2.40 -8.11 19.43
N ALA A 71 -2.38 -6.88 19.94
CA ALA A 71 -2.02 -5.69 19.17
C ALA A 71 -0.58 -5.81 18.63
N PHE A 72 0.36 -6.20 19.49
CA PHE A 72 1.74 -6.44 19.11
C PHE A 72 1.85 -7.52 18.02
N LYS A 73 1.22 -8.68 18.22
CA LYS A 73 1.17 -9.76 17.22
C LYS A 73 0.53 -9.31 15.90
N THR A 74 -0.48 -8.44 15.96
CA THR A 74 -1.12 -7.90 14.74
C THR A 74 -0.15 -6.99 13.99
N ALA A 75 0.53 -6.10 14.70
CA ALA A 75 1.53 -5.21 14.09
C ALA A 75 2.68 -6.02 13.46
N THR A 76 3.26 -6.96 14.18
CA THR A 76 4.40 -7.75 13.67
C THR A 76 3.99 -8.69 12.54
N ASN A 77 2.90 -9.44 12.70
CA ASN A 77 2.54 -10.46 11.74
C ASN A 77 1.82 -9.86 10.53
N GLU A 78 0.89 -8.92 10.72
CA GLU A 78 0.05 -8.41 9.62
C GLU A 78 0.61 -7.16 8.96
N VAL A 79 1.10 -6.20 9.75
CA VAL A 79 1.61 -4.95 9.20
C VAL A 79 3.03 -5.14 8.68
N LEU A 80 3.95 -5.66 9.50
CA LEU A 80 5.36 -5.75 9.10
C LEU A 80 5.65 -6.87 8.12
N THR A 81 4.99 -8.02 8.27
CA THR A 81 5.35 -9.21 7.48
C THR A 81 4.24 -9.72 6.57
N SER A 82 3.04 -9.12 6.62
CA SER A 82 1.89 -9.51 5.81
C SER A 82 1.61 -11.02 5.83
N SER A 83 1.67 -11.62 7.02
CA SER A 83 1.59 -13.06 7.23
C SER A 83 0.24 -13.67 6.85
N GLU A 84 -0.81 -12.86 6.71
CA GLU A 84 -2.11 -13.32 6.20
C GLU A 84 -2.04 -13.90 4.78
N PHE A 85 -1.03 -13.52 3.98
CA PHE A 85 -0.86 -14.12 2.66
C PHE A 85 -0.29 -15.54 2.77
N CYS A 86 -1.13 -16.54 2.51
CA CYS A 86 -0.71 -17.94 2.39
C CYS A 86 0.25 -18.16 1.21
N SER A 87 0.07 -17.41 0.12
CA SER A 87 0.96 -17.46 -1.04
C SER A 87 2.25 -16.65 -0.82
N THR A 88 3.40 -17.33 -0.80
CA THR A 88 4.72 -16.70 -0.71
C THR A 88 4.95 -15.66 -1.82
N LYS A 89 4.51 -15.94 -3.05
CA LYS A 89 4.63 -14.99 -4.17
C LYS A 89 3.84 -13.72 -3.92
N ARG A 90 2.58 -13.84 -3.47
CA ARG A 90 1.73 -12.69 -3.10
C ARG A 90 2.34 -11.90 -1.96
N ARG A 91 2.85 -12.60 -0.94
CA ARG A 91 3.49 -12.00 0.23
C ARG A 91 4.70 -11.17 -0.17
N ILE A 92 5.62 -11.72 -0.96
CA ILE A 92 6.82 -10.99 -1.42
C ILE A 92 6.44 -9.78 -2.26
N ALA A 93 5.55 -9.95 -3.25
CA ALA A 93 5.10 -8.83 -4.08
C ALA A 93 4.46 -7.72 -3.23
N HIS A 94 3.65 -8.09 -2.24
CA HIS A 94 3.04 -7.13 -1.32
C HIS A 94 4.08 -6.40 -0.47
N LEU A 95 5.05 -7.12 0.13
CA LEU A 95 6.11 -6.51 0.94
C LEU A 95 6.98 -5.55 0.11
N LEU A 96 7.32 -5.92 -1.12
CA LEU A 96 8.02 -5.03 -2.05
C LEU A 96 7.21 -3.76 -2.31
N THR A 97 5.90 -3.88 -2.58
CA THR A 97 5.05 -2.70 -2.80
C THR A 97 4.85 -1.86 -1.54
N MET A 98 4.68 -2.47 -0.37
CA MET A 98 4.44 -1.77 0.89
C MET A 98 5.68 -1.01 1.36
N TYR A 99 6.82 -1.69 1.49
CA TYR A 99 8.06 -1.05 1.91
C TYR A 99 8.60 -0.12 0.82
N GLY A 100 8.44 -0.47 -0.46
CA GLY A 100 8.77 0.40 -1.57
C GLY A 100 8.00 1.72 -1.52
N PHE A 101 6.68 1.66 -1.25
CA PHE A 101 5.84 2.84 -1.07
C PHE A 101 6.30 3.71 0.11
N LEU A 102 6.54 3.10 1.26
CA LEU A 102 6.99 3.83 2.46
C LEU A 102 8.33 4.52 2.21
N LEU A 103 9.32 3.78 1.69
CA LEU A 103 10.63 4.36 1.35
C LEU A 103 10.48 5.52 0.37
N PHE A 104 9.74 5.32 -0.72
CA PHE A 104 9.55 6.33 -1.76
C PHE A 104 8.90 7.60 -1.22
N ILE A 105 7.80 7.49 -0.45
CA ILE A 105 7.09 8.66 0.08
C ILE A 105 7.85 9.35 1.19
N ILE A 106 8.40 8.60 2.17
CA ILE A 106 9.15 9.19 3.29
C ILE A 106 10.35 9.97 2.78
N THR A 107 11.14 9.38 1.87
CA THR A 107 12.31 10.06 1.30
C THR A 107 11.91 11.24 0.40
N THR A 108 10.79 11.14 -0.34
CA THR A 108 10.24 12.29 -1.09
C THR A 108 9.95 13.47 -0.16
N VAL A 109 9.25 13.23 0.94
CA VAL A 109 8.92 14.27 1.93
C VAL A 109 10.19 14.86 2.55
N ILE A 110 11.12 14.02 3.02
CA ILE A 110 12.37 14.50 3.63
C ILE A 110 13.16 15.37 2.64
N MET A 111 13.31 14.93 1.38
CA MET A 111 14.07 15.69 0.38
C MET A 111 13.38 17.01 0.01
N ILE A 112 12.05 17.03 -0.19
CA ILE A 112 11.32 18.24 -0.55
C ILE A 112 11.23 19.26 0.60
N PHE A 113 11.20 18.81 1.85
CA PHE A 113 11.06 19.72 2.99
C PHE A 113 12.40 20.18 3.57
N ASN A 114 13.39 19.28 3.64
CA ASN A 114 14.65 19.56 4.31
C ASN A 114 15.80 19.86 3.34
N TYR A 115 15.73 19.39 2.09
CA TYR A 115 16.79 19.56 1.09
C TYR A 115 16.26 20.02 -0.28
N PRO A 116 15.46 21.10 -0.36
CA PRO A 116 14.77 21.45 -1.60
C PRO A 116 15.60 22.22 -2.61
N THR A 117 16.81 22.68 -2.29
CA THR A 117 17.60 23.57 -3.18
C THR A 117 18.95 22.95 -3.53
N THR A 118 19.54 23.39 -4.64
CA THR A 118 20.89 22.94 -5.07
C THR A 118 22.01 23.32 -4.08
N THR A 119 21.76 24.28 -3.20
CA THR A 119 22.67 24.66 -2.11
C THR A 119 22.58 23.75 -0.88
N SER A 120 21.56 22.90 -0.80
CA SER A 120 21.35 21.99 0.32
C SER A 120 22.13 20.68 0.15
N ASN A 121 22.95 20.33 1.14
CA ASN A 121 23.73 19.10 1.12
C ASN A 121 22.84 17.90 1.48
N THR A 122 22.20 17.30 0.48
CA THR A 122 21.35 16.11 0.69
C THR A 122 22.20 14.88 1.03
N PRO A 123 21.97 14.19 2.16
CA PRO A 123 22.62 12.91 2.44
C PRO A 123 22.34 11.89 1.32
N SER A 124 23.40 11.30 0.76
CA SER A 124 23.32 10.40 -0.40
C SER A 124 22.44 9.16 -0.18
N ILE A 125 22.20 8.78 1.07
CA ILE A 125 21.29 7.70 1.45
C ILE A 125 19.83 8.03 1.10
N LEU A 126 19.41 9.30 1.12
CA LEU A 126 18.01 9.67 0.86
C LEU A 126 17.63 9.45 -0.62
N PRO A 127 18.37 9.98 -1.62
CA PRO A 127 18.09 9.67 -3.02
C PRO A 127 18.26 8.18 -3.33
N LEU A 128 19.21 7.49 -2.69
CA LEU A 128 19.39 6.05 -2.87
C LEU A 128 18.15 5.26 -2.43
N LEU A 129 17.64 5.55 -1.23
CA LEU A 129 16.42 4.93 -0.70
C LEU A 129 15.17 5.32 -1.51
N TRP A 130 15.13 6.53 -2.06
CA TRP A 130 14.05 6.96 -2.95
C TRP A 130 14.01 6.12 -4.24
N HIS A 131 15.16 5.97 -4.92
CA HIS A 131 15.26 5.13 -6.12
C HIS A 131 15.00 3.66 -5.81
N LEU A 132 15.53 3.15 -4.69
CA LEU A 132 15.26 1.79 -4.23
C LEU A 132 13.77 1.57 -3.97
N GLY A 133 13.11 2.51 -3.28
CA GLY A 133 11.67 2.45 -3.01
C GLY A 133 10.84 2.41 -4.30
N ALA A 134 11.17 3.29 -5.26
CA ALA A 134 10.53 3.30 -6.58
C ALA A 134 10.77 2.00 -7.38
N ALA A 135 11.98 1.44 -7.31
CA ALA A 135 12.31 0.17 -7.96
C ALA A 135 11.56 -1.00 -7.31
N MET A 136 11.49 -1.06 -5.98
CA MET A 136 10.71 -2.06 -5.25
C MET A 136 9.22 -1.98 -5.61
N LEU A 137 8.67 -0.77 -5.73
CA LEU A 137 7.31 -0.54 -6.22
C LEU A 137 7.09 -1.08 -7.63
N CYS A 138 8.03 -0.81 -8.55
CA CYS A 138 7.96 -1.33 -9.91
C CYS A 138 8.00 -2.85 -9.92
N VAL A 139 9.01 -3.46 -9.28
CA VAL A 139 9.18 -4.92 -9.26
C VAL A 139 7.98 -5.60 -8.64
N GLY A 140 7.56 -5.20 -7.43
CA GLY A 140 6.42 -5.80 -6.75
C GLY A 140 5.09 -5.54 -7.47
N GLY A 141 4.89 -4.33 -7.98
CA GLY A 141 3.66 -3.92 -8.64
C GLY A 141 3.48 -4.57 -10.02
N TYR A 142 4.54 -4.62 -10.86
CA TYR A 142 4.47 -5.26 -12.17
C TYR A 142 4.38 -6.76 -12.03
N TRP A 143 5.09 -7.36 -11.06
CA TRP A 143 4.91 -8.76 -10.74
C TRP A 143 3.46 -9.04 -10.33
N PHE A 144 2.87 -8.19 -9.48
CA PHE A 144 1.47 -8.31 -9.11
C PHE A 144 0.55 -8.21 -10.34
N TRP A 145 0.72 -7.17 -11.16
CA TRP A 145 -0.13 -6.85 -12.30
C TRP A 145 -0.18 -7.96 -13.35
N PHE A 146 0.99 -8.46 -13.76
CA PHE A 146 1.08 -9.41 -14.87
C PHE A 146 0.87 -10.86 -14.46
N PHE A 147 1.24 -11.25 -13.23
CA PHE A 147 1.34 -12.67 -12.88
C PHE A 147 0.53 -13.09 -11.64
N ILE A 148 0.12 -12.17 -10.78
CA ILE A 148 -0.52 -12.50 -9.49
C ILE A 148 -1.98 -12.06 -9.45
N ARG A 149 -2.38 -11.08 -10.25
CA ARG A 149 -3.74 -10.53 -10.26
C ARG A 149 -4.74 -11.65 -10.48
N VAL A 150 -5.44 -12.01 -9.41
CA VAL A 150 -6.27 -13.21 -9.31
C VAL A 150 -7.37 -13.20 -10.38
N ASP A 151 -8.03 -12.06 -10.56
CA ASP A 151 -9.05 -11.85 -11.58
C ASP A 151 -8.54 -12.14 -13.01
N VAL A 152 -7.24 -12.14 -13.26
CA VAL A 152 -6.63 -12.53 -14.55
C VAL A 152 -6.08 -13.94 -14.49
N ALA A 153 -5.18 -14.19 -13.54
CA ALA A 153 -4.41 -15.42 -13.47
C ALA A 153 -5.27 -16.63 -13.16
N ALA A 154 -6.40 -16.43 -12.48
CA ALA A 154 -7.29 -17.51 -12.05
C ALA A 154 -8.65 -17.47 -12.75
N GLU A 155 -9.22 -16.28 -12.98
CA GLU A 155 -10.56 -16.15 -13.59
C GLU A 155 -10.54 -16.05 -15.12
N GLY A 156 -9.38 -16.21 -15.76
CA GLY A 156 -9.25 -16.29 -17.21
C GLY A 156 -9.44 -14.97 -17.97
N ASN A 157 -9.46 -13.83 -17.26
CA ASN A 157 -9.53 -12.53 -17.91
C ASN A 157 -8.22 -12.15 -18.60
N LYS A 158 -8.30 -11.31 -19.63
CA LYS A 158 -7.10 -10.80 -20.32
C LYS A 158 -6.27 -9.92 -19.39
N TRP A 159 -4.94 -10.00 -19.49
CA TRP A 159 -4.02 -9.24 -18.62
C TRP A 159 -4.22 -7.73 -18.68
N TYR A 160 -4.70 -7.20 -19.82
CA TYR A 160 -4.97 -5.79 -20.04
C TYR A 160 -6.41 -5.36 -19.67
N ARG A 161 -7.23 -6.25 -19.10
CA ARG A 161 -8.56 -5.87 -18.59
C ARG A 161 -8.36 -4.88 -17.44
N VAL A 162 -8.89 -3.67 -17.54
CA VAL A 162 -8.84 -2.67 -16.47
C VAL A 162 -10.22 -2.53 -15.85
N VAL A 163 -10.29 -2.61 -14.51
CA VAL A 163 -11.50 -2.34 -13.74
C VAL A 163 -11.25 -1.19 -12.76
N ARG A 164 -12.31 -0.58 -12.24
CA ARG A 164 -12.19 0.54 -11.27
C ARG A 164 -11.29 0.22 -10.08
N ALA A 165 -11.31 -1.04 -9.61
CA ALA A 165 -10.45 -1.50 -8.52
C ALA A 165 -8.94 -1.43 -8.83
N ASP A 166 -8.56 -1.42 -10.11
CA ASP A 166 -7.16 -1.33 -10.56
C ASP A 166 -6.60 0.09 -10.50
N LEU A 167 -7.46 1.11 -10.32
CA LEU A 167 -7.06 2.52 -10.34
C LEU A 167 -5.87 2.76 -9.41
N PHE A 168 -5.89 2.19 -8.20
CA PHE A 168 -4.82 2.31 -7.22
C PHE A 168 -3.48 1.75 -7.73
N VAL A 169 -3.47 0.51 -8.22
CA VAL A 169 -2.22 -0.15 -8.62
C VAL A 169 -1.66 0.45 -9.90
N LEU A 170 -2.52 0.85 -10.84
CA LEU A 170 -2.10 1.48 -12.09
C LEU A 170 -1.54 2.88 -11.86
N SER A 171 -2.18 3.71 -11.04
CA SER A 171 -1.64 5.02 -10.70
C SER A 171 -0.35 4.91 -9.90
N LEU A 172 -0.22 3.90 -9.02
CA LEU A 172 1.02 3.62 -8.29
C LEU A 172 2.16 3.21 -9.23
N LEU A 173 1.90 2.28 -10.15
CA LEU A 173 2.87 1.82 -11.15
C LEU A 173 3.31 2.93 -12.10
N ALA A 174 2.35 3.72 -12.59
CA ALA A 174 2.65 4.89 -13.40
C ALA A 174 3.54 5.88 -12.63
N THR A 175 3.20 6.16 -11.37
CA THR A 175 3.95 7.08 -10.50
C THR A 175 5.39 6.65 -10.30
N CYS A 176 5.66 5.42 -9.87
CA CYS A 176 7.03 4.99 -9.65
C CYS A 176 7.84 4.83 -10.95
N SER A 177 7.20 4.39 -12.04
CA SER A 177 7.86 4.26 -13.35
C SER A 177 8.25 5.63 -13.91
N PHE A 178 7.30 6.58 -13.94
CA PHE A 178 7.57 7.92 -14.44
C PHE A 178 8.55 8.68 -13.56
N ALA A 179 8.53 8.47 -12.24
CA ALA A 179 9.51 9.05 -11.33
C ALA A 179 10.95 8.58 -11.66
N LEU A 180 11.15 7.27 -11.88
CA LEU A 180 12.46 6.72 -12.24
C LEU A 180 12.93 7.17 -13.63
N ILE A 181 12.02 7.20 -14.61
CA ILE A 181 12.34 7.66 -15.96
C ILE A 181 12.66 9.15 -15.93
N TRP A 182 11.88 9.96 -15.20
CA TRP A 182 12.13 11.38 -15.03
C TRP A 182 13.51 11.63 -14.39
N SER A 183 13.82 10.98 -13.25
CA SER A 183 15.10 11.22 -12.57
C SER A 183 16.31 10.79 -13.43
N TYR A 184 16.16 9.74 -14.23
CA TYR A 184 17.16 9.32 -15.21
C TYR A 184 17.35 10.39 -16.30
N LEU A 185 16.27 10.82 -16.95
CA LEU A 185 16.33 11.81 -18.03
C LEU A 185 16.86 13.17 -17.55
N GLN A 186 16.49 13.57 -16.32
CA GLN A 186 17.01 14.77 -15.67
C GLN A 186 18.53 14.66 -15.45
N ALA A 187 19.01 13.53 -14.94
CA ALA A 187 20.44 13.31 -14.72
C ALA A 187 21.24 13.24 -16.03
N CYS A 188 20.62 12.81 -17.12
CA CYS A 188 21.23 12.83 -18.46
C CYS A 188 21.11 14.20 -19.16
N GLY A 189 20.42 15.18 -18.57
CA GLY A 189 20.23 16.51 -19.18
C GLY A 189 19.37 16.50 -20.44
N ILE A 190 18.51 15.49 -20.64
CA ILE A 190 17.70 15.36 -21.86
C ILE A 190 16.47 16.27 -21.75
N ALA A 191 16.61 17.48 -22.28
CA ALA A 191 15.55 18.48 -22.34
C ALA A 191 14.30 17.98 -23.09
N GLY A 192 13.12 18.51 -22.73
CA GLY A 192 11.82 18.09 -23.28
C GLY A 192 11.32 16.77 -22.69
N TRP A 193 12.08 15.68 -22.84
CA TRP A 193 11.70 14.37 -22.28
C TRP A 193 11.67 14.38 -20.76
N GLN A 194 12.64 15.01 -20.10
CA GLN A 194 12.59 15.17 -18.65
C GLN A 194 11.31 15.90 -18.19
N ALA A 195 10.87 16.93 -18.92
CA ALA A 195 9.69 17.71 -18.57
C ALA A 195 8.40 16.90 -18.78
N LEU A 196 8.33 16.14 -19.88
CA LEU A 196 7.21 15.24 -20.15
C LEU A 196 7.04 14.20 -19.04
N PHE A 197 8.12 13.49 -18.68
CA PHE A 197 8.05 12.45 -17.66
C PHE A 197 7.85 13.00 -16.26
N PHE A 198 8.34 14.21 -15.97
CA PHE A 198 7.98 14.92 -14.74
C PHE A 198 6.47 15.22 -14.69
N GLY A 199 5.91 15.78 -15.77
CA GLY A 199 4.48 16.05 -15.88
C GLY A 199 3.63 14.79 -15.71
N LEU A 200 4.04 13.69 -16.33
CA LEU A 200 3.39 12.38 -16.17
C LEU A 200 3.49 11.85 -14.73
N PHE A 201 4.64 12.01 -14.07
CA PHE A 201 4.83 11.65 -12.66
C PHE A 201 3.89 12.44 -11.75
N ILE A 202 3.78 13.76 -11.93
CA ILE A 202 2.86 14.60 -11.17
C ILE A 202 1.40 14.23 -11.44
N LEU A 203 1.03 14.00 -12.71
CA LEU A 203 -0.32 13.59 -13.08
C LEU A 203 -0.70 12.26 -12.43
N SER A 204 0.15 11.23 -12.55
CA SER A 204 -0.14 9.91 -11.98
C SER A 204 -0.16 9.93 -10.45
N SER A 205 0.71 10.75 -9.82
CA SER A 205 0.74 10.97 -8.38
C SER A 205 -0.55 11.65 -7.89
N THR A 206 -1.03 12.66 -8.64
CA THR A 206 -2.31 13.32 -8.37
C THR A 206 -3.47 12.34 -8.47
N ILE A 207 -3.48 11.46 -9.48
CA ILE A 207 -4.52 10.42 -9.62
C ILE A 207 -4.42 9.40 -8.47
N LEU A 208 -3.22 9.01 -8.05
CA LEU A 208 -3.01 8.07 -6.96
C LEU A 208 -3.58 8.58 -5.64
N PHE A 209 -3.27 9.82 -5.27
CA PHE A 209 -3.67 10.41 -3.99
C PHE A 209 -5.05 11.06 -4.03
N GLY A 210 -5.44 11.67 -5.14
CA GLY A 210 -6.79 12.21 -5.35
C GLY A 210 -7.84 11.13 -5.60
N GLY A 211 -7.44 9.98 -6.16
CA GLY A 211 -8.33 8.86 -6.50
C GLY A 211 -8.71 7.95 -5.33
N VAL A 212 -8.41 8.32 -4.08
CA VAL A 212 -8.59 7.46 -2.89
C VAL A 212 -10.02 6.95 -2.75
N LEU A 213 -11.03 7.83 -2.93
CA LEU A 213 -12.46 7.46 -2.84
C LEU A 213 -12.91 6.47 -3.93
N TRP A 214 -12.25 6.48 -5.09
CA TRP A 214 -12.64 5.64 -6.23
C TRP A 214 -11.80 4.38 -6.39
N SER A 215 -10.79 4.21 -5.54
CA SER A 215 -9.83 3.13 -5.65
C SER A 215 -9.84 2.23 -4.43
N LYS A 216 -8.94 1.25 -4.41
CA LYS A 216 -8.72 0.44 -3.21
C LYS A 216 -7.90 1.17 -2.15
N PHE A 217 -7.27 2.32 -2.40
CA PHE A 217 -6.28 2.95 -1.49
C PHE A 217 -6.68 2.91 0.00
N ALA A 218 -7.89 3.34 0.35
CA ALA A 218 -8.34 3.44 1.74
C ALA A 218 -8.30 2.10 2.52
N HIS A 219 -8.34 0.95 1.84
CA HIS A 219 -8.25 -0.36 2.50
C HIS A 219 -6.95 -0.56 3.30
N MET A 220 -5.87 0.14 2.93
CA MET A 220 -4.58 0.06 3.62
C MET A 220 -4.68 0.51 5.09
N PHE A 221 -5.56 1.47 5.39
CA PHE A 221 -5.75 1.98 6.75
C PHE A 221 -6.67 1.09 7.60
N PHE A 222 -7.66 0.44 6.97
CA PHE A 222 -8.66 -0.35 7.70
C PHE A 222 -8.23 -1.80 7.94
N LYS A 223 -7.35 -2.36 7.09
CA LYS A 223 -6.96 -3.77 7.16
C LYS A 223 -6.28 -4.15 8.49
N PRO A 224 -5.33 -3.36 9.05
CA PRO A 224 -4.74 -3.67 10.35
C PRO A 224 -5.77 -3.67 11.49
N ALA A 225 -6.72 -2.73 11.46
CA ALA A 225 -7.79 -2.64 12.46
C ALA A 225 -8.74 -3.85 12.38
N ALA A 226 -9.10 -4.29 11.17
CA ALA A 226 -9.91 -5.48 10.97
C ALA A 226 -9.16 -6.76 11.44
N ALA A 227 -7.86 -6.86 11.16
CA ALA A 227 -7.05 -7.99 11.61
C ALA A 227 -6.88 -8.05 13.13
N PHE A 228 -6.74 -6.89 13.78
CA PHE A 228 -6.73 -6.78 15.24
C PHE A 228 -8.06 -7.27 15.82
N GLN A 229 -9.19 -6.75 15.31
CA GLN A 229 -10.52 -7.17 15.75
C GLN A 229 -10.73 -8.67 15.59
N LYS A 230 -10.33 -9.25 14.45
CA LYS A 230 -10.41 -10.70 14.19
C LYS A 230 -9.62 -11.54 15.18
N ARG A 231 -8.49 -11.04 15.68
CA ARG A 231 -7.70 -11.74 16.72
C ARG A 231 -8.35 -11.61 18.09
N ILE A 232 -8.95 -10.47 18.40
CA ILE A 232 -9.75 -10.28 19.62
C ILE A 232 -10.95 -11.22 19.63
N THR A 233 -11.72 -11.33 18.54
CA THR A 233 -12.89 -12.22 18.49
C THR A 233 -12.53 -13.69 18.58
N LYS A 234 -11.32 -14.08 18.16
CA LYS A 234 -10.81 -15.43 18.40
C LYS A 234 -10.45 -15.67 19.86
N ALA A 235 -9.85 -14.69 20.53
CA ALA A 235 -9.44 -14.79 21.92
C ALA A 235 -10.64 -14.76 22.89
N ASP A 236 -11.62 -13.90 22.63
CA ASP A 236 -12.84 -13.78 23.44
C ASP A 236 -13.84 -14.93 23.22
N GLY A 237 -13.56 -15.84 22.29
CA GLY A 237 -14.36 -17.02 21.99
C GLY A 237 -15.61 -16.76 21.14
N SER A 238 -15.97 -15.51 20.84
CA SER A 238 -17.11 -15.17 19.98
C SER A 238 -16.91 -15.66 18.54
N ARG A 239 -15.67 -15.60 18.04
CA ARG A 239 -15.19 -16.10 16.74
C ARG A 239 -16.02 -15.64 15.54
N GLU A 240 -16.72 -14.52 15.66
CA GLU A 240 -17.71 -14.08 14.65
C GLU A 240 -18.76 -15.17 14.33
N ASN A 241 -19.15 -15.97 15.33
CA ASN A 241 -20.00 -17.15 15.23
C ASN A 241 -19.42 -18.29 14.36
N LEU A 242 -18.11 -18.30 14.12
CA LEU A 242 -17.43 -19.41 13.44
C LEU A 242 -17.12 -20.55 14.42
N PRO A 243 -17.31 -21.82 14.02
CA PRO A 243 -17.07 -22.98 14.88
C PRO A 243 -15.58 -23.11 15.28
N ALA A 244 -15.32 -23.80 16.39
CA ALA A 244 -13.99 -24.25 16.80
C ALA A 244 -13.24 -24.98 15.67
N PRO A 245 -11.90 -24.85 15.54
CA PRO A 245 -11.18 -25.75 14.66
C PRO A 245 -11.43 -27.18 15.14
N ALA A 246 -11.63 -28.12 14.21
CA ALA A 246 -11.86 -29.51 14.59
C ALA A 246 -10.56 -30.13 15.13
N ASP A 247 -10.67 -30.96 16.17
CA ASP A 247 -9.54 -31.74 16.71
C ASP A 247 -9.10 -32.89 15.79
N ARG A 248 -9.86 -33.15 14.72
CA ARG A 248 -9.53 -34.17 13.72
C ARG A 248 -8.45 -33.64 12.78
N PRO A 249 -7.50 -34.49 12.35
CA PRO A 249 -6.57 -34.11 11.29
C PRO A 249 -7.36 -33.68 10.05
N GLU A 250 -6.84 -32.72 9.28
CA GLU A 250 -7.47 -32.27 8.04
C GLU A 250 -7.70 -33.47 7.11
N GLN A 251 -8.95 -33.95 7.04
CA GLN A 251 -9.31 -35.12 6.22
C GLN A 251 -9.42 -34.78 4.72
N PHE A 252 -9.42 -33.49 4.36
CA PHE A 252 -9.41 -33.03 2.98
C PHE A 252 -8.01 -32.68 2.51
N GLY A 253 -7.15 -33.70 2.47
CA GLY A 253 -5.90 -33.71 1.71
C GLY A 253 -6.03 -34.63 0.49
N LEU A 254 -5.89 -34.05 -0.71
CA LEU A 254 -5.54 -34.73 -1.97
C LEU A 254 -6.62 -35.56 -2.74
N GLY A 255 -7.93 -35.35 -2.54
CA GLY A 255 -8.99 -36.12 -3.23
C GLY A 255 -9.29 -35.78 -4.71
N ILE A 256 -8.83 -34.64 -5.20
CA ILE A 256 -8.59 -34.31 -6.62
C ILE A 256 -7.43 -33.33 -6.54
N LYS A 257 -6.33 -33.51 -7.28
CA LYS A 257 -5.43 -32.39 -7.57
C LYS A 257 -6.16 -31.38 -8.46
N ARG A 258 -7.23 -30.76 -7.96
CA ARG A 258 -7.62 -29.44 -8.45
C ARG A 258 -6.40 -28.59 -8.16
N GLU A 259 -5.96 -27.79 -9.14
CA GLU A 259 -4.94 -26.76 -8.88
C GLU A 259 -5.26 -26.14 -7.52
N ALA A 260 -4.24 -26.00 -6.68
CA ALA A 260 -4.40 -25.25 -5.44
C ALA A 260 -5.15 -23.96 -5.80
N PRO A 261 -6.28 -23.65 -5.14
CA PRO A 261 -7.05 -22.48 -5.50
C PRO A 261 -6.09 -21.31 -5.58
N ARG A 262 -5.99 -20.70 -6.76
CA ARG A 262 -5.17 -19.49 -6.96
C ARG A 262 -5.73 -18.29 -6.19
N HIS A 263 -6.83 -18.50 -5.46
CA HIS A 263 -7.52 -17.54 -4.62
C HIS A 263 -7.17 -17.81 -3.16
N TYR A 264 -6.74 -16.74 -2.46
CA TYR A 264 -6.34 -16.61 -1.05
C TYR A 264 -4.89 -16.99 -0.73
#